data_AF-A0A9E4AK20-F1
#
_entry.id   AF-A0A9E4AK20-F1
#
_cell.length_a   1.000
_cell.length_b   1.000
_cell.length_c   1.000
_cell.angle_alpha   90.00
_cell.angle_beta   90.00
_cell.angle_gamma   90.00
#
_symmetry.space_group_name_H-M   'P 1'
#
loop_
_entity.id
_entity.type
_entity.pdbx_description
1 polymer ?
#
loop_
_entity_poly.entity_id
_entity_poly.type
_entity_poly.pdbx_seq_one_letter_code
_entity_poly.pdbx_strand_id
1 'polypeptide(L)' 'MESTIIEKIKELPPELQEEVIHFIDFLRTKRSSKQKKKPNLKWIGGLKAYRDQFTALELQKKGADWRD' A
#
# COMPACT_ATOMS: atom_id res chain seq x y z
N MET A 1 19.77 13.04 -26.24
CA MET A 1 18.94 13.17 -25.01
C MET A 1 19.42 12.25 -23.89
N GLU A 2 20.04 11.10 -24.18
CA GLU A 2 20.60 10.20 -23.15
C GLU A 2 21.86 10.76 -22.46
N SER A 3 22.69 11.48 -23.21
CA SER A 3 23.96 12.03 -22.74
C SER A 3 23.80 12.99 -21.56
N THR A 4 22.73 13.79 -21.56
CA THR A 4 22.49 14.86 -20.58
C THR A 4 22.17 14.35 -19.18
N ILE A 5 21.62 13.13 -19.05
CA ILE A 5 21.29 12.53 -17.76
C ILE A 5 22.56 12.01 -17.08
N ILE A 6 23.45 11.36 -17.84
CA ILE A 6 24.69 10.79 -17.31
C ILE A 6 25.63 11.91 -16.84
N GLU A 7 25.68 13.04 -17.56
CA GLU A 7 26.46 14.21 -17.16
C GLU A 7 25.96 14.81 -15.84
N LYS A 8 24.64 14.99 -15.70
CA LYS A 8 24.02 15.49 -14.47
C LYS A 8 24.25 14.57 -13.27
N ILE A 9 24.30 13.25 -13.48
CA ILE A 9 24.60 12.26 -12.44
C ILE A 9 26.07 12.35 -12.00
N LYS A 10 26.99 12.60 -12.95
CA LYS A 10 28.42 12.76 -12.64
C LYS A 10 28.76 14.06 -11.93
N GLU A 11 27.98 15.12 -12.16
CA GLU A 11 28.12 16.40 -11.44
C GLU A 11 27.58 16.37 -10.00
N LEU A 12 26.84 15.31 -9.63
CA LEU A 12 26.27 15.18 -8.29
C LEU A 12 27.31 14.68 -7.27
N PRO A 13 27.28 15.18 -6.03
CA PRO A 13 28.02 14.62 -4.90
C PRO A 13 27.70 13.13 -4.70
N PRO A 14 28.65 12.33 -4.20
CA PRO A 14 28.49 10.88 -4.06
C PRO A 14 27.27 10.45 -3.21
N GLU A 15 26.91 11.21 -2.18
CA GLU A 15 25.68 10.95 -1.38
C GLU A 15 24.40 11.00 -2.23
N LEU A 16 24.32 11.94 -3.17
CA LEU A 16 23.14 12.11 -4.02
C LEU A 16 23.14 11.13 -5.20
N GLN A 17 24.29 10.56 -5.57
CA GLN A 17 24.35 9.50 -6.57
C GLN A 17 23.67 8.22 -6.07
N GLU A 18 23.83 7.88 -4.78
CA GLU A 18 23.12 6.74 -4.18
C GLU A 18 21.61 6.96 -4.17
N GLU A 19 21.14 8.16 -3.86
CA GLU A 19 19.71 8.50 -3.91
C GLU A 19 19.14 8.39 -5.33
N VAL A 20 19.90 8.77 -6.34
CA VAL A 20 19.51 8.60 -7.75
C VAL A 20 19.42 7.11 -8.12
N ILE A 21 20.34 6.26 -7.66
CA ILE A 21 20.28 4.81 -7.89
C ILE A 21 19.00 4.24 -7.27
N HIS A 22 18.71 4.58 -6.01
CA HIS A 22 17.48 4.19 -5.34
C HIS A 22 16.23 4.69 -6.07
N PHE A 23 16.27 5.91 -6.60
CA PHE A 23 15.16 6.47 -7.36
C PHE A 23 14.93 5.74 -8.70
N ILE A 24 16.00 5.32 -9.38
CA ILE A 24 15.90 4.53 -10.62
C ILE A 24 15.25 3.17 -10.31
N ASP A 25 15.65 2.50 -9.23
CA ASP A 25 15.03 1.23 -8.81
C ASP A 25 13.57 1.41 -8.37
N PHE A 26 13.26 2.52 -7.70
CA PHE A 26 11.89 2.91 -7.40
C PHE A 26 11.05 3.10 -8.68
N LEU A 27 11.59 3.76 -9.72
CA LEU A 27 10.89 3.94 -10.98
C LEU A 27 10.63 2.60 -11.70
N ARG A 28 11.60 1.66 -11.65
CA ARG A 28 11.45 0.31 -12.21
C ARG A 28 10.33 -0.47 -11.50
N THR A 29 10.29 -0.43 -10.18
CA THR A 29 9.26 -1.11 -9.37
C THR A 29 7.89 -0.44 -9.48
N LYS A 30 7.83 0.90 -9.52
CA LYS A 30 6.59 1.66 -9.66
C LYS A 30 5.89 1.38 -10.98
N ARG A 31 6.62 1.24 -12.10
CA ARG A 31 6.07 0.83 -13.40
C ARG A 31 5.41 -0.55 -13.33
N SER A 32 6.03 -1.51 -12.64
CA SER A 32 5.49 -2.87 -12.47
C SER A 32 4.29 -2.94 -11.51
N SER A 33 4.23 -2.06 -10.50
CA SER A 33 3.12 -2.01 -9.53
C SER A 33 1.80 -1.43 -10.09
N LYS A 34 1.80 -0.89 -11.31
CA LYS A 34 0.62 -0.21 -11.90
C LYS A 34 -0.55 -1.14 -12.21
N GLN A 35 -0.39 -2.46 -12.12
CA GLN A 35 -1.54 -3.34 -11.93
C GLN A 35 -2.01 -3.23 -10.48
N LYS A 36 -2.63 -2.09 -10.13
CA LYS A 36 -3.44 -1.99 -8.93
C LYS A 36 -4.55 -3.02 -9.05
N LYS A 37 -4.31 -4.24 -8.54
CA LYS A 37 -5.35 -5.26 -8.40
C LYS A 37 -6.48 -4.59 -7.63
N LYS A 38 -7.69 -4.61 -8.22
CA LYS A 38 -8.88 -4.13 -7.51
C LYS A 38 -8.92 -4.83 -6.15
N PRO A 39 -9.17 -4.11 -5.05
CA PRO A 39 -9.30 -4.75 -3.75
C PRO A 39 -10.38 -5.82 -3.86
N ASN A 40 -10.08 -7.03 -3.40
CA ASN A 40 -10.94 -8.19 -3.61
C ASN A 40 -12.26 -8.08 -2.84
N LEU A 41 -12.29 -7.26 -1.77
CA LEU A 41 -13.47 -6.92 -0.94
C LEU A 41 -14.38 -8.11 -0.56
N LYS A 42 -13.86 -9.35 -0.59
CA LYS A 42 -14.63 -10.59 -0.36
C LYS A 42 -15.25 -10.66 1.03
N TRP A 43 -14.71 -9.89 1.97
CA TRP A 43 -15.21 -9.79 3.34
C TRP A 43 -16.45 -8.89 3.44
N ILE A 44 -16.72 -8.03 2.46
CA ILE A 44 -17.90 -7.16 2.47
C ILE A 44 -19.17 -8.01 2.47
N GLY A 45 -19.98 -7.84 3.50
CA GLY A 45 -21.23 -8.60 3.67
C GLY A 45 -21.05 -10.00 4.25
N GLY A 46 -19.85 -10.41 4.66
CA GLY A 46 -19.60 -11.72 5.27
C GLY A 46 -20.41 -12.01 6.53
N LEU A 47 -20.88 -10.97 7.24
CA LEU A 47 -21.72 -11.09 8.43
C LEU A 47 -23.21 -10.94 8.16
N LYS A 48 -23.65 -10.89 6.90
CA LYS A 48 -25.07 -10.68 6.56
C LYS A 48 -25.98 -11.77 7.12
N ALA A 49 -25.51 -13.01 7.19
CA ALA A 49 -26.25 -14.15 7.75
C ALA A 49 -26.58 -14.02 9.25
N TYR A 50 -25.86 -13.17 9.96
CA TYR A 50 -26.00 -12.98 11.41
C TYR A 50 -26.81 -11.74 11.77
N ARG A 51 -27.30 -10.99 10.77
CA ARG A 51 -28.04 -9.74 10.97
C ARG A 51 -29.29 -9.92 11.83
N ASP A 52 -30.00 -11.04 11.64
CA ASP A 52 -31.24 -11.33 12.36
C ASP A 52 -30.99 -12.12 13.66
N GLN A 53 -29.74 -12.57 13.89
CA GLN A 53 -29.34 -13.37 15.05
C GLN A 53 -28.76 -12.52 16.18
N PHE A 54 -28.17 -11.36 15.85
CA PHE A 54 -27.59 -10.47 16.84
C PHE A 54 -28.04 -9.05 16.61
N THR A 55 -28.48 -8.41 17.69
CA THR A 55 -28.71 -6.97 17.71
C THR A 55 -27.38 -6.22 17.80
N ALA A 56 -27.37 -4.98 17.33
CA ALA A 56 -26.18 -4.12 17.42
C ALA A 56 -25.66 -3.97 18.86
N LEU A 57 -26.56 -3.97 19.84
CA LEU A 57 -26.23 -3.84 21.26
C LEU A 57 -25.51 -5.08 21.81
N GLU A 58 -25.91 -6.28 21.39
CA GLU A 58 -25.26 -7.52 21.82
C GLU A 58 -23.84 -7.66 21.25
N LEU A 59 -23.65 -7.26 19.99
CA LEU A 59 -22.32 -7.23 19.36
C LEU A 59 -21.40 -6.21 20.05
N GLN A 60 -21.95 -5.05 20.44
CA GLN A 60 -21.20 -4.04 21.16
C GLN A 60 -20.75 -4.54 22.55
N LYS A 61 -21.64 -5.21 23.29
CA LYS A 61 -21.30 -5.80 24.60
C LYS A 61 -20.21 -6.86 24.48
N LYS A 62 -20.39 -7.84 23.58
CA LYS A 62 -19.37 -8.88 23.32
C LYS A 62 -18.02 -8.27 22.90
N GLY A 63 -18.04 -7.19 22.13
CA GLY A 63 -16.83 -6.51 21.70
C GLY A 63 -16.11 -5.76 22.83
N ALA A 64 -16.82 -5.32 23.87
CA ALA A 64 -16.22 -4.81 25.10
C ALA A 64 -15.59 -5.95 25.89
N ASP A 65 -16.33 -7.05 26.08
CA ASP A 65 -15.86 -8.24 26.81
C ASP A 65 -14.62 -8.91 26.20
N TRP A 66 -14.35 -8.72 24.90
CA TRP A 66 -13.14 -9.24 24.22
C TRP A 66 -11.92 -8.32 24.29
N ARG A 67 -12.10 -7.08 24.74
CA ARG A 67 -11.01 -6.10 24.90
C ARG A 67 -10.43 -6.11 26.30
N ASP A 68 -11.21 -6.58 27.27
CA ASP A 68 -10.79 -6.89 28.63
C ASP A 68 -10.10 -8.27 28.70
#